data_AF-A0A5M6C8C9-F1
#
_entry.id   AF-A0A5M6C8C9-F1
#
_cell.length_a   1.000
_cell.length_b   1.000
_cell.length_c   1.000
_cell.angle_alpha   90.00
_cell.angle_beta   90.00
_cell.angle_gamma   90.00
#
_symmetry.space_group_name_H-M   'P 1'
#
loop_
_entity.id
_entity.type
_entity.pdbx_description
1 polymer ?
#
loop_
_entity_poly.entity_id
_entity_poly.type
_entity_poly.pdbx_seq_one_letter_code
_entity_poly.pdbx_strand_id
1 'polypeptide(L)' 'MVEVKDKQGQTINVGDTVYTPFRGGKHEGEVSDIVTTKEEGEEKGVKNPPKVLFTDQNNKDVSHNPETLTKE' A
#
# COMPACT_ATOMS: atom_id res chain seq x y z
N MET A 1 -0.45 11.12 -13.96
CA MET A 1 -0.40 10.38 -12.70
C MET A 1 0.42 9.13 -12.93
N VAL A 2 1.30 8.78 -12.00
CA VAL A 2 2.12 7.57 -12.11
C VAL A 2 1.25 6.37 -11.78
N GLU A 3 1.20 5.36 -12.66
CA GLU A 3 0.50 4.11 -12.36
C GLU A 3 1.25 3.35 -11.28
N VAL A 4 0.60 3.09 -10.15
CA VAL A 4 1.13 2.23 -9.09
C VAL A 4 0.55 0.83 -9.27
N LYS A 5 1.44 -0.17 -9.39
CA LYS A 5 1.05 -1.54 -9.71
C LYS A 5 1.44 -2.50 -8.59
N ASP A 6 0.59 -3.49 -8.35
CA ASP A 6 0.88 -4.58 -7.44
C ASP A 6 1.93 -5.54 -8.03
N LYS A 7 2.28 -6.61 -7.28
CA LYS A 7 3.26 -7.61 -7.75
C LYS A 7 2.83 -8.39 -9.01
N GLN A 8 1.55 -8.35 -9.37
CA GLN A 8 0.99 -9.00 -10.57
C GLN A 8 0.85 -8.03 -11.75
N GLY A 9 1.24 -6.76 -11.58
CA GLY A 9 1.11 -5.72 -12.59
C GLY A 9 -0.29 -5.10 -12.66
N GLN A 10 -1.16 -5.38 -11.69
CA GLN A 10 -2.49 -4.77 -11.61
C GLN A 10 -2.38 -3.37 -11.01
N THR A 11 -3.05 -2.39 -11.62
CA THR A 11 -3.09 -1.04 -11.08
C THR A 11 -3.85 -1.01 -9.75
N ILE A 12 -3.21 -0.45 -8.73
CA ILE A 12 -3.77 -0.19 -7.40
C ILE A 12 -4.35 1.22 -7.39
N ASN A 13 -5.59 1.36 -6.91
CA ASN A 13 -6.28 2.61 -6.67
C ASN A 13 -6.73 2.70 -5.21
N VAL A 14 -7.02 3.92 -4.76
CA VAL A 14 -7.71 4.13 -3.47
C VAL A 14 -9.07 3.41 -3.51
N GLY A 15 -9.40 2.72 -2.43
CA GLY A 15 -10.59 1.87 -2.33
C GLY A 15 -10.38 0.41 -2.77
N ASP A 16 -9.24 0.06 -3.39
CA ASP A 16 -8.94 -1.35 -3.68
C ASP A 16 -8.55 -2.08 -2.39
N THR A 17 -8.94 -3.35 -2.25
CA THR A 17 -8.41 -4.22 -1.20
C THR A 17 -7.06 -4.78 -1.62
N VAL A 18 -6.06 -4.63 -0.75
CA VAL A 18 -4.71 -5.17 -0.94
C VAL A 18 -4.31 -6.06 0.23
N TYR A 19 -3.46 -7.05 -0.04
CA TYR A 19 -2.89 -7.89 1.01
C TYR A 19 -1.41 -8.21 0.83
N THR A 20 -0.74 -8.47 1.95
CA THR A 20 0.61 -9.05 2.02
C THR A 20 0.70 -10.10 3.14
N PRO A 21 1.16 -11.33 2.85
CA PRO A 21 1.31 -12.37 3.85
C PRO A 21 2.62 -12.24 4.64
N PHE A 22 2.61 -12.72 5.88
CA PHE A 22 3.82 -12.95 6.68
C PHE A 22 3.70 -14.27 7.46
N ARG A 23 4.77 -14.73 8.11
CA ARG A 23 4.72 -15.97 8.89
C ARG A 23 3.76 -15.82 10.06
N GLY A 24 2.61 -16.50 10.00
CA GLY A 24 1.59 -16.49 11.04
C GLY A 24 0.46 -15.47 10.83
N GLY A 25 0.38 -14.82 9.66
CA GLY A 25 -0.72 -13.90 9.37
C GLY A 25 -0.63 -13.21 8.03
N LYS A 26 -1.41 -12.15 7.87
CA LYS A 26 -1.40 -11.24 6.73
C LYS A 26 -1.70 -9.82 7.21
N HIS A 27 -1.32 -8.82 6.43
CA HIS A 27 -1.94 -7.51 6.48
C HIS A 27 -2.86 -7.40 5.28
N GLU A 28 -4.12 -7.11 5.51
CA GLU A 28 -5.14 -6.94 4.48
C GLU A 28 -6.04 -5.78 4.83
N GLY A 29 -6.29 -4.91 3.87
CA GLY A 29 -7.14 -3.74 4.06
C GLY A 29 -7.38 -2.96 2.79
N GLU A 30 -8.30 -2.01 2.89
CA GLU A 30 -8.63 -1.09 1.81
C GLU A 30 -7.59 0.04 1.72
N VAL A 31 -7.11 0.32 0.51
CA VAL A 31 -6.16 1.40 0.25
C VAL A 31 -6.81 2.75 0.57
N SER A 32 -6.26 3.44 1.56
CA SER A 32 -6.68 4.80 1.92
C SER A 32 -5.93 5.86 1.13
N ASP A 33 -4.68 5.58 0.74
CA ASP A 33 -3.83 6.55 0.06
C ASP A 33 -2.68 5.91 -0.71
N ILE A 34 -2.16 6.62 -1.71
CA ILE A 34 -1.02 6.22 -2.53
C ILE A 34 -0.03 7.38 -2.60
N VAL A 35 1.08 7.25 -1.88
CA VAL A 35 2.16 8.23 -1.86
C VAL A 35 3.10 7.96 -3.02
N THR A 36 3.25 8.92 -3.92
CA THR A 36 4.11 8.77 -5.12
C THR A 36 5.29 9.73 -5.14
N THR A 37 5.24 10.80 -4.36
CA THR A 37 6.31 11.81 -4.32
C THR A 37 7.04 11.82 -2.98
N LYS A 38 8.28 12.33 -2.99
CA LYS A 38 9.07 12.47 -1.76
C LYS A 38 8.45 13.46 -0.78
N GLU A 39 7.89 14.56 -1.28
CA GLU A 39 7.23 15.60 -0.49
C GLU A 39 6.03 15.04 0.30
N GLU A 40 5.13 14.33 -0.38
CA GLU A 40 4.01 13.62 0.28
C GLU A 40 4.50 12.58 1.30
N GLY A 41 5.61 11.91 0.99
CA GLY A 41 6.26 10.97 1.90
C GLY A 41 6.76 11.64 3.18
N GLU A 42 7.41 12.80 3.06
CA GLU A 42 7.87 13.59 4.20
C GLU A 42 6.71 14.08 5.06
N GLU A 43 5.63 14.58 4.44
CA GLU A 43 4.42 15.03 5.14
C GLU A 43 3.76 13.89 5.94
N LYS A 44 3.69 12.69 5.34
CA LYS A 44 3.02 11.52 5.94
C LYS A 44 3.96 10.63 6.76
N GLY A 45 5.22 11.00 6.93
CA GLY A 45 6.21 10.21 7.68
C GLY A 45 6.61 8.88 7.01
N VAL A 46 6.42 8.78 5.69
CA VAL A 46 6.67 7.60 4.88
C VAL A 46 7.94 7.76 4.04
N LYS A 47 8.82 6.77 4.09
CA LYS A 47 10.08 6.76 3.32
C LYS A 47 9.95 5.94 2.03
N ASN A 48 10.75 6.32 1.03
CA ASN A 48 10.92 5.64 -0.25
C ASN A 48 9.60 5.40 -1.02
N PRO A 49 8.93 6.45 -1.53
CA PRO A 49 7.83 6.31 -2.48
C PRO A 49 8.25 5.48 -3.71
N PRO A 50 7.32 4.73 -4.35
CA PRO A 50 5.88 4.71 -4.06
C PRO A 50 5.53 3.86 -2.83
N LYS A 51 4.52 4.29 -2.07
CA LYS A 51 3.97 3.55 -0.93
C LYS A 51 2.45 3.57 -0.93
N VAL A 52 1.88 2.40 -0.65
CA VAL A 52 0.43 2.20 -0.48
C VAL A 52 0.13 2.20 1.01
N LEU A 53 -0.82 3.03 1.43
CA LEU A 53 -1.26 3.16 2.80
C LEU A 53 -2.63 2.50 2.96
N PHE A 54 -2.79 1.70 4.01
CA PHE A 54 -4.06 1.06 4.36
C PHE A 54 -4.06 0.72 5.85
N THR A 55 -5.26 0.55 6.42
CA THR A 55 -5.43 0.01 7.77
C THR A 55 -5.78 -1.47 7.65
N ASP A 56 -5.03 -2.33 8.34
CA ASP A 56 -5.24 -3.78 8.26
C ASP A 56 -6.44 -4.28 9.08
N GLN A 57 -6.75 -5.56 8.97
CA GLN A 57 -7.84 -6.22 9.68
C GLN A 57 -7.72 -6.22 11.23
N ASN A 58 -6.60 -5.77 11.78
CA ASN A 58 -6.35 -5.61 13.21
C ASN A 58 -6.28 -4.14 13.65
N ASN A 59 -6.76 -3.21 12.81
CA ASN A 59 -6.68 -1.76 13.01
C ASN A 59 -5.23 -1.25 13.15
N LYS A 60 -4.29 -1.80 12.38
CA LYS A 60 -2.92 -1.32 12.29
C LYS A 60 -2.72 -0.54 10.99
N ASP A 61 -2.14 0.65 11.09
CA ASP A 61 -1.75 1.43 9.92
C ASP A 61 -0.51 0.81 9.26
N VAL A 62 -0.59 0.58 7.95
CA VAL A 62 0.45 -0.05 7.14
C VAL A 62 0.85 0.90 6.01
N SER A 63 2.16 1.10 5.81
CA SER A 63 2.69 1.68 4.56
C SER A 63 3.62 0.66 3.86
N HIS A 64 3.21 0.17 2.70
CA HIS A 64 3.89 -0.95 2.05
C HIS A 64 4.33 -0.62 0.61
N ASN A 65 5.39 -1.27 0.15
CA ASN A 65 5.80 -1.19 -1.24
C ASN A 65 4.72 -1.87 -2.12
N PRO A 66 4.13 -1.17 -3.10
CA PRO A 66 3.11 -1.73 -3.99
C PRO A 66 3.55 -3.02 -4.70
N GLU A 67 4.79 -3.13 -5.15
CA GLU A 67 5.30 -4.29 -5.90
C GLU A 67 5.44 -5.58 -5.06
N THR A 68 5.10 -5.49 -3.78
CA THR A 68 5.10 -6.61 -2.83
C THR A 68 3.73 -6.91 -2.26
N LEU A 69 2.72 -6.10 -2.62
CA LEU A 69 1.31 -6.33 -2.33
C LEU A 69 0.68 -7.15 -3.44
N THR A 70 -0.48 -7.72 -3.12
CA THR A 70 -1.42 -8.27 -4.10
C THR A 70 -2.70 -7.48 -4.01
N LYS A 71 -3.24 -7.04 -5.14
CA LYS A 71 -4.62 -6.56 -5.21
C LYS A 71 -5.56 -7.77 -5.27
N GLU A 72 -6.61 -7.77 -4.43
CA GLU A 72 -7.68 -8.78 -4.50
C GLU A 72 -8.62 -8.57 -5.70
#